data_AF-A0A931AAS4-F1
#
_entry.id   AF-A0A931AAS4-F1
#
_cell.length_a   1.000
_cell.length_b   1.000
_cell.length_c   1.000
_cell.angle_alpha   90.00
_cell.angle_beta   90.00
_cell.angle_gamma   90.00
#
_symmetry.space_group_name_H-M   'P 1'
#
loop_
_entity.id
_entity.type
_entity.pdbx_description
1 polymer ?
#
loop_
_entity_poly.entity_id
_entity_poly.type
_entity_poly.pdbx_seq_one_letter_code
_entity_poly.pdbx_strand_id
1 'polypeptide(L)'
;MLALRQSGDAPERADLLDRWRELIAETVDRLLQSGITWDILWPSAQTPRGDVDPQKTAVLILAALHGGSTLSQIAQDPWPLNAALDIALAPFAATEDDSPARKGNE
;
A
#
# COMPACT_ATOMS: atom_id res chain seq x y z
N MET A 1 18.69 -18.64 29.74
CA MET A 1 17.27 -18.37 30.09
C MET A 1 16.87 -17.04 29.46
N LEU A 2 16.32 -17.07 28.25
CA LEU A 2 15.68 -15.90 27.64
C LEU A 2 14.18 -16.19 27.59
N ALA A 3 13.52 -15.96 28.73
CA ALA A 3 12.07 -15.97 28.81
C ALA A 3 11.55 -14.67 28.19
N LEU A 4 11.60 -14.56 26.86
CA LEU A 4 10.78 -13.57 26.17
C LEU A 4 9.37 -14.14 26.17
N ARG A 5 8.55 -13.68 27.12
CA ARG A 5 7.09 -13.79 27.06
C ARG A 5 6.63 -13.32 25.68
N GLN A 6 6.40 -14.25 24.76
CA GLN A 6 5.48 -14.08 23.64
C GLN A 6 4.02 -14.25 24.11
N SER A 7 3.71 -13.81 25.33
CA SER A 7 2.42 -14.02 25.99
C SER A 7 1.45 -12.87 25.68
N GLY A 8 1.21 -12.61 24.40
CA GLY A 8 -0.07 -12.08 23.97
C GLY A 8 -0.74 -13.23 23.23
N ASP A 9 -1.89 -13.68 23.68
CA ASP A 9 -2.51 -14.90 23.14
C ASP A 9 -2.67 -14.78 21.62
N ALA A 10 -2.47 -15.88 20.89
CA ALA A 10 -2.66 -15.91 19.42
C ALA A 10 -3.95 -15.19 18.94
N PRO A 11 -5.11 -15.31 19.62
CA PRO A 11 -6.29 -14.51 19.34
C PRO A 11 -6.09 -12.99 19.50
N GLU A 12 -5.41 -12.52 20.56
CA GLU A 12 -5.18 -11.07 20.75
C GLU A 12 -4.34 -10.47 19.61
N ARG A 13 -3.37 -11.23 19.09
CA ARG A 13 -2.57 -10.80 17.94
C ARG A 13 -3.40 -10.79 16.65
N ALA A 14 -4.31 -11.73 16.48
CA ALA A 14 -5.24 -11.73 15.35
C ALA A 14 -6.17 -10.51 15.43
N ASP A 15 -6.75 -10.22 16.60
CA ASP A 15 -7.61 -9.05 16.82
C ASP A 15 -6.88 -7.73 16.58
N LEU A 16 -5.59 -7.67 16.93
CA LEU A 16 -4.74 -6.52 16.65
C LEU A 16 -4.54 -6.36 15.14
N LEU A 17 -4.18 -7.43 14.44
CA LEU A 17 -4.00 -7.41 12.97
C LEU A 17 -5.29 -7.06 12.24
N ASP A 18 -6.43 -7.55 12.72
CA ASP A 18 -7.76 -7.24 12.18
C ASP A 18 -8.06 -5.74 12.32
N ARG A 19 -7.82 -5.16 13.50
CA ARG A 19 -7.97 -3.72 13.72
C ARG A 19 -7.02 -2.89 12.86
N TRP A 20 -5.78 -3.31 12.72
CA TRP A 20 -4.83 -2.64 11.82
C TRP A 20 -5.27 -2.72 10.36
N ARG A 21 -5.77 -3.87 9.91
CA ARG A 21 -6.31 -4.02 8.55
C ARG A 21 -7.45 -3.04 8.33
N GLU A 22 -8.40 -2.96 9.27
CA GLU A 22 -9.56 -2.07 9.17
C GLU A 22 -9.15 -0.59 9.09
N LEU A 23 -8.24 -0.13 9.96
CA LEU A 23 -7.76 1.25 9.95
C LEU A 23 -7.03 1.61 8.66
N ILE A 24 -6.21 0.69 8.14
CA ILE A 24 -5.50 0.90 6.86
C ILE A 24 -6.51 0.92 5.71
N ALA A 25 -7.46 -0.02 5.68
CA ALA A 25 -8.50 -0.07 4.64
C ALA A 25 -9.36 1.20 4.65
N GLU A 26 -9.76 1.70 5.82
CA GLU A 26 -10.49 2.96 5.94
C GLU A 26 -9.66 4.15 5.45
N THR A 27 -8.36 4.17 5.75
CA THR A 27 -7.45 5.22 5.26
C THR A 27 -7.32 5.18 3.74
N VAL A 28 -7.19 3.99 3.16
CA VAL A 28 -7.14 3.78 1.71
C VAL A 28 -8.44 4.22 1.04
N ASP A 29 -9.59 3.82 1.59
CA ASP A 29 -10.90 4.22 1.08
C ASP A 29 -11.08 5.74 1.08
N ARG A 30 -10.71 6.41 2.18
CA ARG A 30 -10.70 7.88 2.26
C ARG A 30 -9.77 8.51 1.22
N LEU A 31 -8.59 7.93 0.99
CA LEU A 31 -7.65 8.40 -0.03
C LEU A 31 -8.23 8.28 -1.44
N LEU A 32 -8.89 7.16 -1.75
CA LEU A 32 -9.54 6.92 -3.04
C LEU A 32 -10.69 7.92 -3.26
N GLN A 33 -11.55 8.12 -2.26
CA GLN A 33 -12.64 9.10 -2.30
C GLN A 33 -12.13 10.55 -2.42
N SER A 34 -11.02 10.89 -1.77
CA SER A 34 -10.41 12.20 -1.91
C SER A 34 -9.87 12.44 -3.32
N GLY A 35 -9.33 11.42 -3.97
CA GLY A 35 -8.89 11.49 -5.37
C GLY A 35 -10.04 11.74 -6.34
N ILE A 36 -11.20 11.12 -6.11
CA ILE A 36 -12.43 11.37 -6.87
C ILE A 36 -12.85 12.85 -6.76
N THR A 37 -12.69 13.46 -5.58
CA THR A 37 -12.99 14.88 -5.36
C THR A 37 -12.10 15.81 -6.20
N TRP A 38 -10.82 15.46 -6.40
CA TRP A 38 -9.91 16.22 -7.27
C TRP A 38 -10.18 16.01 -8.77
N ASP A 39 -10.57 14.79 -9.18
CA ASP A 39 -10.92 14.48 -10.58
C ASP A 39 -12.16 15.23 -11.08
N ILE A 40 -13.12 15.54 -10.20
CA ILE A 40 -14.32 16.32 -10.55
C ILE A 40 -13.96 17.78 -10.92
N LEU A 41 -12.81 18.30 -10.43
CA LEU A 41 -12.36 19.66 -10.71
C LEU A 41 -11.58 19.80 -12.04
N TRP A 42 -11.09 18.69 -12.63
CA TRP A 42 -10.29 18.74 -13.86
C TRP A 42 -10.50 17.48 -14.74
N PRO A 43 -11.37 17.52 -15.76
CA PRO A 43 -11.79 16.32 -16.50
C PRO A 43 -10.72 15.69 -17.41
N SER A 44 -9.51 16.24 -17.47
CA SER A 44 -8.57 15.97 -18.58
C SER A 44 -7.71 14.71 -18.43
N ALA A 45 -7.71 14.03 -17.28
CA ALA A 45 -6.81 12.89 -17.04
C ALA A 45 -7.54 11.70 -16.41
N GLN A 46 -8.66 11.28 -17.01
CA GLN A 46 -9.31 10.02 -16.64
C GLN A 46 -8.49 8.84 -17.16
N THR A 47 -7.41 8.52 -16.45
CA THR A 47 -6.92 7.14 -16.45
C THR A 47 -7.90 6.36 -15.57
N PRO A 48 -8.43 5.21 -16.00
CA PRO A 48 -9.24 4.38 -15.11
C PRO A 48 -8.33 4.01 -13.95
N ARG A 49 -8.52 4.63 -12.78
CA ARG A 49 -7.99 4.08 -11.53
C ARG A 49 -8.60 2.70 -11.46
N GLY A 50 -7.80 1.68 -11.80
CA GLY A 50 -8.21 0.30 -11.69
C GLY A 50 -8.77 0.11 -10.30
N ASP A 51 -9.94 -0.50 -10.21
CA ASP A 51 -10.71 -0.70 -8.98
C ASP A 51 -9.80 -1.15 -7.82
N VAL A 52 -9.32 -0.19 -7.02
CA VAL A 52 -8.38 -0.45 -5.93
C VAL A 52 -9.23 -0.89 -4.76
N ASP A 53 -9.23 -2.19 -4.49
CA ASP A 53 -9.88 -2.76 -3.31
C ASP A 53 -9.11 -2.33 -2.03
N PRO A 54 -9.73 -1.53 -1.13
CA PRO A 54 -9.09 -1.06 0.09
C PRO A 54 -8.71 -2.20 1.05
N GLN A 55 -9.52 -3.25 1.12
CA GLN A 55 -9.28 -4.39 2.01
C GLN A 55 -8.10 -5.22 1.51
N LYS A 56 -8.06 -5.49 0.20
CA LYS A 56 -6.94 -6.19 -0.42
C LYS A 56 -5.64 -5.41 -0.25
N THR A 57 -5.68 -4.10 -0.44
CA THR A 57 -4.53 -3.21 -0.27
C THR A 57 -4.02 -3.22 1.17
N ALA A 58 -4.92 -3.14 2.16
CA ALA A 58 -4.55 -3.20 3.57
C ALA A 58 -3.84 -4.52 3.93
N VAL A 59 -4.31 -5.65 3.40
CA VAL A 59 -3.66 -6.95 3.58
C VAL A 59 -2.26 -6.96 2.95
N LEU A 60 -2.11 -6.42 1.74
CA LEU A 60 -0.80 -6.33 1.07
C LEU A 60 0.20 -5.48 1.87
N ILE A 61 -0.24 -4.33 2.42
CA ILE A 61 0.61 -3.48 3.27
C ILE A 61 1.03 -4.23 4.53
N LEU A 62 0.11 -4.90 5.22
CA LEU A 62 0.45 -5.68 6.42
C LEU A 62 1.40 -6.84 6.11
N ALA A 63 1.18 -7.54 5.00
CA ALA A 63 2.07 -8.61 4.54
C ALA A 63 3.48 -8.08 4.20
N ALA A 64 3.56 -6.93 3.53
CA ALA A 64 4.83 -6.27 3.22
C ALA A 64 5.57 -5.81 4.48
N LEU A 65 4.87 -5.20 5.43
CA LEU A 65 5.45 -4.78 6.71
C LEU A 65 5.97 -5.99 7.50
N HIS A 66 5.22 -7.09 7.56
CA HIS A 66 5.65 -8.28 8.27
C HIS A 66 6.81 -8.99 7.58
N GLY A 67 6.61 -9.46 6.34
CA GLY A 67 7.60 -10.24 5.60
C GLY A 67 8.82 -9.42 5.20
N GLY A 68 8.62 -8.19 4.74
CA GLY A 68 9.68 -7.27 4.36
C GLY A 68 10.56 -6.88 5.56
N SER A 69 9.97 -6.61 6.73
CA SER A 69 10.75 -6.33 7.94
C SER A 69 11.53 -7.55 8.42
N THR A 70 10.93 -8.75 8.38
CA THR A 70 11.62 -9.98 8.76
C THR A 70 12.83 -10.24 7.87
N LEU A 71 12.67 -10.14 6.54
CA LEU A 71 13.78 -10.32 5.61
C LEU A 71 14.85 -9.24 5.75
N SER A 72 14.45 -7.98 5.95
CA SER A 72 15.39 -6.88 6.14
C SER A 72 16.24 -7.06 7.40
N GLN A 73 15.64 -7.56 8.49
CA GLN A 73 16.37 -7.87 9.72
C GLN A 73 17.34 -9.05 9.55
N ILE A 74 16.96 -10.09 8.79
CA ILE A 74 17.84 -11.24 8.52
C ILE A 74 19.02 -10.81 7.65
N ALA A 75 18.75 -10.02 6.59
CA ALA A 75 19.76 -9.59 5.64
C ALA A 75 20.59 -8.38 6.11
N GLN A 76 20.15 -7.68 7.17
CA GLN A 76 20.71 -6.38 7.61
C GLN A 76 20.72 -5.34 6.47
N ASP A 77 19.68 -5.38 5.63
CA ASP A 77 19.51 -4.55 4.44
C ASP A 77 18.07 -4.03 4.41
N PRO A 78 17.80 -2.72 4.26
CA PRO A 78 16.44 -2.19 4.15
C PRO A 78 15.73 -2.53 2.82
N TRP A 79 16.47 -2.99 1.80
CA TRP A 79 15.91 -3.19 0.47
C TRP A 79 14.68 -4.13 0.41
N PRO A 80 14.63 -5.28 1.11
CA PRO A 80 13.48 -6.17 1.06
C PRO A 80 12.16 -5.54 1.55
N LEU A 81 12.21 -4.68 2.57
CA LEU A 81 11.02 -3.97 3.04
C LEU A 81 10.55 -2.93 2.00
N ASN A 82 11.48 -2.16 1.45
CA ASN A 82 11.16 -1.16 0.44
C ASN A 82 10.52 -1.80 -0.80
N ALA A 83 11.13 -2.87 -1.32
CA ALA A 83 10.59 -3.59 -2.48
C ALA A 83 9.19 -4.17 -2.21
N ALA A 84 8.95 -4.70 -1.00
CA ALA A 84 7.64 -5.21 -0.62
C ALA A 84 6.58 -4.11 -0.53
N LEU A 85 6.94 -2.92 -0.03
CA LEU A 85 6.07 -1.75 0.02
C LEU A 85 5.78 -1.20 -1.38
N ASP A 86 6.78 -1.13 -2.26
CA ASP A 86 6.60 -0.70 -3.66
C ASP A 86 5.56 -1.59 -4.36
N ILE A 87 5.63 -2.91 -4.16
CA ILE A 87 4.66 -3.86 -4.70
C ILE A 87 3.27 -3.64 -4.08
N ALA A 88 3.19 -3.44 -2.76
CA ALA A 88 1.91 -3.24 -2.06
C ALA A 88 1.22 -1.92 -2.45
N LEU A 89 2.00 -0.89 -2.79
CA LEU A 89 1.52 0.46 -3.11
C LEU A 89 1.45 0.74 -4.62
N ALA A 90 1.87 -0.20 -5.46
CA ALA A 90 1.78 -0.10 -6.92
C ALA A 90 0.40 0.36 -7.45
N PRO A 91 -0.75 -0.01 -6.86
CA PRO A 91 -2.07 0.50 -7.30
C PRO A 91 -2.24 2.02 -7.20
N PHE A 92 -1.43 2.70 -6.39
CA PHE A 92 -1.44 4.16 -6.23
C PHE A 92 -0.34 4.87 -7.02
N ALA A 93 0.61 4.13 -7.60
CA ALA A 93 1.61 4.73 -8.45
C ALA A 93 0.91 5.24 -9.72
N ALA A 94 0.86 6.57 -9.88
CA ALA A 94 0.46 7.15 -11.15
C ALA A 94 1.42 6.63 -12.22
N THR A 95 0.89 6.08 -13.32
CA THR A 95 1.70 5.82 -14.51
C THR A 95 2.10 7.16 -15.09
N GLU A 96 3.19 7.73 -14.59
CA GLU A 96 3.92 8.80 -15.24
C GLU A 96 4.73 8.17 -16.39
N ASP A 97 4.04 7.77 -17.46
CA ASP A 97 4.62 7.63 -18.81
C ASP A 97 3.55 7.11 -19.78
N ASP A 98 2.85 8.03 -20.44
CA ASP A 98 2.69 8.01 -21.91
C ASP A 98 2.06 9.34 -22.37
N SER A 99 2.78 10.46 -22.16
CA SER A 99 2.50 11.66 -22.94
C SER A 99 3.28 11.56 -24.24
N PRO A 100 2.64 11.36 -25.41
CA PRO A 100 3.37 11.39 -26.67
C PRO A 100 3.93 12.80 -26.82
N ALA A 101 5.27 12.86 -26.81
CA ALA A 101 6.03 14.06 -27.07
C ALA A 101 5.39 14.81 -28.24
N ARG A 102 4.95 16.04 -27.97
CA ARG A 102 4.53 17.04 -28.94
C ARG A 102 5.61 17.16 -30.01
N LYS A 103 5.45 16.43 -31.12
CA LYS A 103 6.25 16.63 -32.32
C LYS A 103 5.82 17.97 -32.93
N GLY A 104 6.59 19.00 -32.60
CA GLY A 104 6.57 20.26 -33.31
C GLY A 104 7.26 20.09 -34.66
N ASN A 105 6.47 19.86 -35.70
CA ASN A 105 6.79 19.97 -37.12
C ASN A 105 5.42 20.18 -37.77
N GLU A 106 5.02 21.35 -38.26
CA GLU A 106 5.58 22.16 -39.36
C GLU A 106 5.37 23.66 -39.15
#